data_AF-A0A0R0H2H7-F1
#
_entry.id   AF-A0A0R0H2H7-F1
#
_cell.length_a   1.000
_cell.length_b   1.000
_cell.length_c   1.000
_cell.angle_alpha   90.00
_cell.angle_beta   90.00
_cell.angle_gamma   90.00
#
_symmetry.space_group_name_H-M   'P 1'
#
loop_
_entity.id
_entity.type
_entity.pdbx_description
1 polymer ?
#
loop_
_entity_poly.entity_id
_entity_poly.type
_entity_poly.pdbx_seq_one_letter_code
_entity_poly.pdbx_strand_id
1 'polypeptide(L)'
;MNTKIKQGEVFVVPRYFPFCQIASRDGPLEFFGFSTSARKNKPQFLAGAVSLLRTMMGPELAAAFGMSEGTLRRAVDAQHVAVILPSAWAAPPEDAGKIKMEEEKVHMLPKAIRSFANDVVMDVY
;
A
#
# COMPACT_ATOMS: atom_id res chain seq x y z
N MET A 1 2.86 8.77 6.26
CA MET A 1 2.19 9.27 5.04
C MET A 1 2.02 8.07 4.13
N ASN A 2 0.80 7.84 3.65
CA ASN A 2 0.50 6.74 2.74
C ASN A 2 0.17 7.35 1.37
N THR A 3 0.63 6.72 0.29
CA THR A 3 0.29 7.15 -1.07
C THR A 3 0.07 5.93 -1.94
N LYS A 4 -0.87 6.03 -2.87
CA LYS A 4 -0.96 5.11 -4.02
C LYS A 4 0.01 5.62 -5.07
N ILE A 5 0.72 4.71 -5.75
CA ILE A 5 1.66 5.05 -6.82
C ILE A 5 1.20 4.46 -8.16
N LYS A 6 1.47 5.17 -9.25
CA LYS A 6 1.22 4.74 -10.63
C LYS A 6 2.47 4.87 -11.48
N GLN A 7 2.45 4.26 -12.66
CA GLN A 7 3.53 4.39 -13.63
C GLN A 7 3.81 5.87 -13.94
N GLY A 8 5.09 6.25 -13.90
CA GLY A 8 5.56 7.61 -14.15
C GLY A 8 5.63 8.52 -12.92
N GLU A 9 5.15 8.07 -11.77
CA GLU A 9 5.25 8.85 -10.53
C GLU A 9 6.60 8.69 -9.83
N VAL A 10 7.00 9.74 -9.12
CA VAL A 10 8.26 9.80 -8.37
C VAL A 10 7.94 10.07 -6.91
N PHE A 11 8.61 9.34 -6.01
CA PHE A 11 8.56 9.58 -4.57
C PHE A 11 9.97 9.66 -4.00
N VAL A 12 10.12 10.37 -2.88
CA VAL A 12 11.41 10.52 -2.18
C VAL A 12 11.28 9.93 -0.79
N VAL A 13 12.25 9.11 -0.40
CA VAL A 13 12.36 8.60 0.97
C VAL A 13 13.57 9.26 1.63
N PRO A 14 13.36 10.13 2.64
CA PRO A 14 14.47 10.72 3.38
C PRO A 14 15.29 9.66 4.13
N ARG A 15 16.55 9.98 4.42
CA ARG A 15 17.41 9.12 5.23
C ARG A 15 16.76 8.85 6.59
N TYR A 16 16.81 7.60 7.03
CA TYR A 16 16.24 7.09 8.29
C TYR A 16 14.71 7.08 8.40
N PHE A 17 13.99 7.39 7.33
CA PHE A 17 12.54 7.22 7.33
C PHE A 17 12.17 5.76 7.05
N PRO A 18 11.45 5.06 7.94
CA PRO A 18 10.94 3.74 7.65
C PRO A 18 9.86 3.84 6.57
N PHE A 19 9.88 2.91 5.62
CA PHE A 19 8.90 2.83 4.56
C PHE A 19 8.65 1.36 4.19
N CYS A 20 7.53 1.11 3.51
CA CYS A 20 7.24 -0.16 2.88
C CYS A 20 6.61 0.12 1.51
N GLN A 21 6.82 -0.80 0.58
CA GLN A 21 6.24 -0.76 -0.76
C GLN A 21 5.40 -2.02 -0.92
N ILE A 22 4.17 -1.84 -1.39
CA ILE A 22 3.20 -2.91 -1.50
C ILE A 22 2.71 -2.92 -2.95
N ALA A 23 2.90 -4.06 -3.62
CA ALA A 23 2.37 -4.25 -4.97
C ALA A 23 0.84 -4.35 -4.94
N SER A 24 0.20 -3.96 -6.04
CA SER A 24 -1.22 -4.23 -6.25
C SER A 24 -1.49 -5.74 -6.32
N ARG A 25 -2.76 -6.15 -6.17
CA ARG A 25 -3.15 -7.54 -6.44
C ARG A 25 -3.16 -7.87 -7.94
N ASP A 26 -3.24 -6.85 -8.79
CA ASP A 26 -3.39 -6.97 -10.24
C ASP A 26 -2.08 -7.21 -10.99
N GLY A 27 -0.94 -7.05 -10.33
CA GLY A 27 0.35 -7.18 -10.97
C GLY A 27 1.53 -6.71 -10.12
N PRO A 28 2.76 -6.95 -10.63
CA PRO A 28 3.98 -6.56 -9.95
C PRO A 28 4.11 -5.04 -9.86
N LEU A 29 4.80 -4.58 -8.82
CA LEU A 29 5.27 -3.21 -8.72
C LEU A 29 6.72 -3.12 -9.20
N GLU A 30 6.94 -2.44 -10.32
CA GLU A 30 8.26 -2.20 -10.90
C GLU A 30 8.71 -0.76 -10.63
N PHE A 31 9.94 -0.58 -10.16
CA PHE A 31 10.53 0.73 -9.91
C PHE A 31 12.06 0.68 -10.01
N PHE A 32 12.66 1.85 -10.22
CA PHE A 32 14.09 2.09 -10.04
C PHE A 32 14.27 3.36 -9.21
N GLY A 33 15.45 3.56 -8.63
CA GLY A 33 15.69 4.71 -7.76
C GLY A 33 17.12 5.19 -7.84
N PHE A 34 17.30 6.43 -7.36
CA PHE A 34 18.60 7.07 -7.23
C PHE A 34 18.89 7.33 -5.76
N SER A 35 20.15 7.17 -5.36
CA SER A 35 20.62 7.65 -4.06
C SER A 35 21.20 9.05 -4.23
N THR A 36 20.82 9.98 -3.35
CA THR A 36 21.42 11.31 -3.28
C THR A 36 22.82 11.31 -2.65
N SER A 37 23.31 10.14 -2.21
CA SER A 37 24.64 9.96 -1.64
C SER A 37 25.38 8.81 -2.31
N ALA A 38 26.68 9.01 -2.57
CA ALA A 38 27.61 7.97 -3.02
C ALA A 38 28.13 7.06 -1.89
N ARG A 39 27.75 7.32 -0.63
CA ARG A 39 28.16 6.47 0.50
C ARG A 39 27.49 5.11 0.43
N LYS A 40 28.15 4.08 0.98
CA LYS A 40 27.56 2.74 1.12
C LYS A 40 26.25 2.81 1.89
N ASN A 41 25.14 2.45 1.23
CA ASN A 41 23.85 2.28 1.88
C ASN A 41 23.86 0.98 2.70
N LYS A 42 23.35 1.03 3.94
CA LYS A 42 23.25 -0.12 4.85
C LYS A 42 21.79 -0.22 5.31
N PRO A 43 20.90 -0.83 4.50
CA PRO A 43 19.49 -0.92 4.86
C PRO A 43 19.33 -1.69 6.17
N GLN A 44 18.42 -1.20 7.01
CA GLN A 44 18.03 -1.84 8.26
C GLN A 44 16.57 -2.28 8.14
N PHE A 45 16.31 -3.55 8.37
CA PHE A 45 14.97 -4.10 8.25
C PHE A 45 14.28 -4.12 9.62
N LEU A 46 13.02 -3.73 9.66
CA LEU A 46 12.20 -3.72 10.88
C LEU A 46 11.32 -4.97 11.01
N ALA A 47 11.18 -5.75 9.94
CA ALA A 47 10.40 -6.98 9.89
C ALA A 47 11.14 -8.06 9.07
N GLY A 48 10.79 -9.32 9.30
CA GLY A 48 11.36 -10.47 8.61
C GLY A 48 12.57 -11.11 9.27
N ALA A 49 13.14 -12.11 8.60
CA ALA A 49 14.19 -13.00 9.11
C ALA A 49 15.50 -12.27 9.46
N VAL A 50 15.75 -11.10 8.86
CA VAL A 50 16.95 -10.26 9.05
C VAL A 50 16.63 -8.95 9.76
N SER A 51 15.50 -8.88 10.46
CA SER A 51 15.10 -7.66 11.17
C SER A 51 16.02 -7.34 12.34
N LEU A 52 16.22 -6.04 12.60
CA LEU A 52 16.94 -5.56 13.78
C LEU A 52 16.29 -6.04 15.08
N LEU A 53 14.98 -6.26 15.09
CA LEU A 53 14.26 -6.78 16.26
C LEU A 53 14.71 -8.19 16.65
N ARG A 54 15.15 -9.02 15.68
CA ARG A 54 15.77 -10.32 15.96
C ARG A 54 17.16 -10.13 16.58
N THR A 55 17.96 -9.22 16.04
CA THR A 55 19.32 -8.93 16.53
C THR A 55 19.33 -8.31 17.93
N MET A 56 18.33 -7.48 18.23
CA MET A 56 18.17 -6.78 19.51
C MET A 56 17.36 -7.56 20.55
N MET A 57 16.99 -8.82 20.27
CA MET A 57 16.16 -9.60 21.17
C MET A 57 16.81 -9.73 22.55
N GLY A 58 16.08 -9.31 23.59
CA GLY A 58 16.55 -9.31 24.96
C GLY A 58 15.55 -8.63 25.91
N PRO A 59 15.85 -8.60 27.21
CA PRO A 59 14.96 -8.04 28.22
C PRO A 59 14.71 -6.55 28.03
N GLU A 60 15.68 -5.78 27.52
CA GLU A 60 15.55 -4.34 27.27
C GLU A 60 14.54 -4.06 26.15
N LEU A 61 14.61 -4.81 25.05
CA LEU A 61 13.65 -4.69 23.95
C LEU A 61 12.26 -5.15 24.40
N ALA A 62 12.18 -6.26 25.13
CA ALA A 62 10.93 -6.77 25.69
C ALA A 62 10.26 -5.74 26.62
N ALA A 63 11.05 -5.13 27.52
CA ALA A 63 10.60 -4.05 28.39
C ALA A 63 10.13 -2.83 27.61
N ALA A 64 10.83 -2.44 26.54
CA ALA A 64 10.43 -1.32 25.68
C ALA A 64 9.08 -1.55 24.99
N PHE A 65 8.73 -2.80 24.67
CA PHE A 65 7.42 -3.18 24.13
C PHE A 65 6.36 -3.47 25.22
N GLY A 66 6.73 -3.48 26.50
CA GLY A 66 5.83 -3.87 27.59
C GLY A 66 5.40 -5.34 27.53
N MET A 67 6.26 -6.22 27.00
CA MET A 67 5.97 -7.65 26.78
C MET A 67 6.99 -8.55 27.49
N SER A 68 6.62 -9.81 27.71
CA SER A 68 7.63 -10.83 28.07
C SER A 68 8.50 -11.14 26.85
N GLU A 69 9.77 -11.45 27.09
CA GLU A 69 10.73 -11.79 26.02
C GLU A 69 10.22 -12.94 25.14
N GLY A 70 9.60 -13.96 25.74
CA GLY A 70 9.00 -15.07 24.99
C GLY A 70 7.85 -14.64 24.08
N THR A 71 7.05 -13.65 24.49
CA THR A 71 5.95 -13.12 23.66
C THR A 71 6.49 -12.29 22.51
N LEU A 72 7.46 -11.42 22.79
CA LEU A 72 8.14 -10.64 21.76
C LEU A 72 8.84 -11.55 20.74
N ARG A 73 9.56 -12.58 21.22
CA ARG A 73 10.23 -13.57 20.36
C ARG A 73 9.26 -14.26 19.43
N ARG A 74 8.11 -14.76 19.94
CA ARG A 74 7.09 -15.38 19.07
C ARG A 74 6.58 -14.43 17.98
N ALA A 75 6.34 -13.16 18.32
CA ALA A 75 5.87 -12.17 17.37
C ALA A 75 6.90 -11.85 16.27
N VAL A 76 8.16 -11.62 16.69
CA VAL A 76 9.27 -11.34 15.77
C VAL A 76 9.61 -12.57 14.92
N ASP A 77 9.50 -13.77 15.48
CA ASP A 77 9.87 -15.01 14.83
C ASP A 77 8.87 -15.49 13.77
N ALA A 78 7.61 -15.02 13.84
CA ALA A 78 6.52 -15.45 12.97
C ALA A 78 6.73 -15.15 11.47
N GLN A 79 7.58 -14.18 11.12
CA GLN A 79 7.93 -13.89 9.73
C GLN A 79 9.31 -14.47 9.38
N HIS A 80 9.30 -15.54 8.58
CA HIS A 80 10.50 -16.30 8.19
C HIS A 80 11.16 -15.80 6.90
N VAL A 81 10.47 -14.99 6.10
CA VAL A 81 11.01 -14.41 4.87
C VAL A 81 11.78 -13.11 5.16
N ALA A 82 12.74 -12.75 4.32
CA ALA A 82 13.54 -11.54 4.43
C ALA A 82 13.37 -10.63 3.21
N VAL A 83 13.50 -9.32 3.42
CA VAL A 83 13.53 -8.25 2.40
C VAL A 83 12.21 -8.06 1.63
N ILE A 84 11.71 -9.07 0.92
CA ILE A 84 10.44 -9.04 0.16
C ILE A 84 9.49 -10.06 0.79
N LEU A 85 8.44 -9.56 1.45
CA LEU A 85 7.51 -10.41 2.20
C LEU A 85 6.23 -10.68 1.38
N PRO A 86 5.63 -11.87 1.49
CA PRO A 86 4.29 -12.11 0.96
C PRO A 86 3.27 -11.14 1.54
N SER A 87 2.59 -10.38 0.68
CA SER A 87 1.79 -9.21 1.07
C SER A 87 0.35 -9.23 0.54
N ALA A 88 -0.16 -10.37 0.06
CA ALA A 88 -1.50 -10.46 -0.53
C ALA A 88 -2.61 -9.86 0.37
N TRP A 89 -2.47 -10.03 1.69
CA TRP A 89 -3.37 -9.48 2.70
C TRP A 89 -3.16 -7.98 2.98
N ALA A 90 -1.97 -7.44 2.69
CA ALA A 90 -1.61 -6.04 2.94
C ALA A 90 -1.89 -5.12 1.74
N ALA A 91 -2.06 -5.69 0.54
CA ALA A 91 -2.50 -4.94 -0.62
C ALA A 91 -3.94 -4.42 -0.40
N PRO A 92 -4.22 -3.12 -0.60
CA PRO A 92 -5.57 -2.58 -0.49
C PRO A 92 -6.54 -3.37 -1.37
N PRO A 93 -7.79 -3.60 -0.93
CA PRO A 93 -8.81 -4.12 -1.83
C PRO A 93 -8.92 -3.17 -3.03
N GLU A 94 -9.12 -3.74 -4.21
CA GLU A 94 -9.43 -2.95 -5.41
C GLU A 94 -10.60 -2.02 -5.09
N ASP A 95 -10.51 -0.78 -5.58
CA ASP A 95 -11.43 0.30 -5.24
C ASP A 95 -12.90 -0.17 -5.43
N ALA A 96 -13.59 -0.40 -4.32
CA ALA A 96 -15.06 -0.53 -4.27
C ALA A 96 -15.78 0.67 -4.93
N GLY A 97 -15.04 1.75 -5.22
CA GLY A 97 -15.50 2.88 -6.03
C GLY A 97 -15.74 2.58 -7.51
N LYS A 98 -15.11 1.55 -8.10
CA LYS A 98 -15.44 1.16 -9.50
C LYS A 98 -16.86 0.59 -9.59
N ILE A 99 -17.28 -0.20 -8.61
CA ILE A 99 -18.64 -0.75 -8.53
C ILE A 99 -19.66 0.39 -8.47
N LYS A 100 -19.40 1.42 -7.66
CA LYS A 100 -20.30 2.60 -7.55
C LYS A 100 -20.35 3.44 -8.83
N MET A 101 -19.23 3.65 -9.52
CA MET A 101 -19.21 4.42 -10.76
C MET A 101 -19.88 3.69 -11.93
N GLU A 102 -19.78 2.36 -11.99
CA GLU A 102 -20.52 1.56 -12.97
C GLU A 102 -22.02 1.58 -12.67
N GLU A 103 -22.44 1.43 -11.42
CA GLU A 103 -23.85 1.57 -11.02
C GLU A 103 -24.43 2.97 -11.32
N GLU A 104 -23.69 4.04 -11.02
CA GLU A 104 -24.11 5.41 -11.33
C GLU A 104 -24.17 5.70 -12.83
N LYS A 105 -23.22 5.22 -13.64
CA LYS A 105 -23.29 5.34 -15.11
C LYS A 105 -24.50 4.63 -15.68
N VAL A 106 -24.79 3.42 -15.19
CA VAL A 106 -25.99 2.66 -15.59
C VAL A 106 -27.27 3.40 -15.20
N HIS A 107 -27.29 4.14 -14.07
CA HIS A 107 -28.43 4.94 -13.65
C HIS A 107 -28.55 6.31 -14.34
N MET A 108 -27.45 6.90 -14.81
CA MET A 108 -27.43 8.17 -15.54
C MET A 108 -27.88 8.03 -17.01
N LEU A 109 -27.52 6.91 -17.66
CA LEU A 109 -27.91 6.61 -19.05
C LEU A 109 -29.42 6.75 -19.32
N PRO A 110 -30.35 6.16 -18.53
CA PRO A 110 -31.78 6.31 -18.77
C PRO A 110 -32.29 7.75 -18.50
N LYS A 111 -31.65 8.52 -17.62
CA LYS A 111 -32.06 9.92 -17.34
C LYS A 111 -31.70 10.86 -18.49
N ALA A 112 -30.51 10.71 -19.09
CA ALA A 112 -30.09 11.52 -20.23
C ALA A 112 -30.97 11.27 -21.47
N ILE A 113 -31.38 10.01 -21.70
CA ILE A 113 -32.31 9.68 -22.80
C ILE A 113 -33.69 10.34 -22.56
N ARG A 114 -34.16 10.38 -21.30
CA ARG A 114 -35.44 11.01 -20.95
C ARG A 114 -35.41 12.53 -21.10
N SER A 115 -34.31 13.21 -20.76
CA SER A 115 -34.23 14.67 -20.94
C SER A 115 -34.20 15.04 -22.43
N PHE A 116 -33.51 14.25 -23.26
CA PHE A 116 -33.45 14.49 -24.70
C PHE A 116 -34.82 14.36 -25.38
N ALA A 117 -35.65 13.40 -24.94
CA ALA A 117 -37.01 13.24 -25.48
C ALA A 117 -37.95 14.40 -25.10
N ASN A 118 -37.76 15.01 -23.93
CA ASN A 118 -38.60 16.13 -23.51
C ASN A 118 -38.23 17.44 -24.23
N ASP A 119 -36.96 17.67 -24.54
CA ASP A 119 -36.56 18.86 -25.30
C ASP A 119 -37.04 18.80 -26.76
N VAL A 120 -37.04 17.62 -27.38
CA VAL A 120 -37.48 17.48 -28.79
C VAL A 120 -39.01 17.60 -28.94
N VAL A 121 -39.78 17.26 -27.90
CA VAL A 121 -41.26 17.34 -27.95
C VAL A 121 -41.79 18.76 -27.71
N MET A 122 -40.98 19.66 -27.15
CA MET A 122 -41.41 21.04 -26.89
C MET A 122 -41.25 21.98 -28.11
N ASP A 123 -40.54 21.56 -29.16
CA ASP A 123 -40.31 22.36 -30.38
C ASP A 123 -41.32 22.09 -31.52
N VAL A 124 -42.44 21.43 -31.23
CA VAL A 124 -43.47 21.08 -32.22
C VAL A 124 -44.83 21.68 -31.86
N TYR A 125 -44.95 23.00 -31.80
CA TYR A 125 -46.22 23.76 -31.96
C TYR A 125 -45.95 25.18 -32.47
#